data_AF-A0A101GEV8-F1
#
_entry.id   AF-A0A101GEV8-F1
#
_cell.length_a   1.000
_cell.length_b   1.000
_cell.length_c   1.000
_cell.angle_alpha   90.00
_cell.angle_beta   90.00
_cell.angle_gamma   90.00
#
_symmetry.space_group_name_H-M   'P 1'
#
loop_
_entity.id
_entity.type
_entity.pdbx_description
1 polymer ?
#
loop_
_entity_poly.entity_id
_entity_poly.type
_entity_poly.pdbx_seq_one_letter_code
_entity_poly.pdbx_strand_id
1 'polypeptide(L)' 'MKILITGINGFVGTNFTKSWGNQHVIYGLDIHQSEIAGV' A
#
# COMPACT_ATOMS: atom_id res chain seq x y z
N MET A 1 6.05 8.06 -13.73
CA MET A 1 7.12 7.40 -12.96
C MET A 1 6.63 6.04 -12.48
N LYS A 2 7.52 5.06 -12.29
CA LYS A 2 7.18 3.76 -11.69
C LYS A 2 7.62 3.80 -10.23
N ILE A 3 6.70 3.53 -9.30
CA ILE A 3 6.93 3.67 -7.85
C ILE A 3 6.62 2.34 -7.17
N LEU A 4 7.51 1.90 -6.27
CA LEU A 4 7.28 0.76 -5.38
C LEU A 4 6.93 1.28 -3.98
N ILE A 5 5.80 0.82 -3.43
CA ILE A 5 5.38 1.09 -2.05
C ILE A 5 5.37 -0.22 -1.27
N THR A 6 6.18 -0.30 -0.21
CA THR A 6 6.12 -1.38 0.78
C THR A 6 5.20 -0.97 1.94
N GLY A 7 4.40 -1.89 2.49
CA GLY A 7 3.36 -1.53 3.46
C GLY A 7 2.18 -0.79 2.82
N ILE A 8 1.82 -1.16 1.58
CA ILE A 8 0.84 -0.42 0.76
C ILE A 8 -0.57 -0.38 1.38
N ASN A 9 -0.95 -1.38 2.19
CA ASN A 9 -2.23 -1.42 2.90
C ASN A 9 -2.19 -0.69 4.26
N GLY A 10 -1.04 -0.16 4.66
CA GLY A 10 -0.93 0.71 5.84
C GLY A 10 -1.54 2.10 5.60
N PHE A 11 -1.66 2.88 6.68
CA PHE A 11 -2.25 4.23 6.64
C PHE A 11 -1.58 5.14 5.59
N VAL A 12 -0.25 5.21 5.61
CA VAL A 12 0.52 6.07 4.69
C VAL A 12 0.51 5.50 3.26
N GLY A 13 0.72 4.19 3.11
CA GLY A 13 0.73 3.52 1.80
C GLY A 13 -0.59 3.68 1.04
N THR A 14 -1.71 3.58 1.74
CA THR A 14 -3.05 3.77 1.16
C THR A 14 -3.25 5.21 0.68
N ASN A 15 -2.78 6.20 1.44
CA ASN A 15 -2.91 7.61 1.09
C ASN A 15 -2.05 8.00 -0.12
N PHE A 16 -0.81 7.47 -0.21
CA PHE A 16 0.03 7.67 -1.39
C PHE A 16 -0.58 7.02 -2.63
N THR A 17 -1.10 5.80 -2.49
CA THR A 17 -1.75 5.09 -3.61
C THR A 17 -2.93 5.88 -4.18
N LYS A 18 -3.78 6.43 -3.29
CA LYS A 18 -4.90 7.30 -3.69
C LYS A 18 -4.45 8.58 -4.38
N SER A 19 -3.45 9.25 -3.81
CA SER A 19 -2.99 10.57 -4.30
C SER A 19 -2.24 10.47 -5.63
N TRP A 20 -1.51 9.37 -5.85
CA TRP A 20 -0.56 9.23 -6.98
C TRP A 20 -1.02 8.26 -8.07
N GLY A 21 -2.04 7.44 -7.82
CA GLY A 21 -2.48 6.36 -8.73
C GLY A 21 -2.92 6.83 -10.12
N ASN A 22 -3.35 8.08 -10.27
CA ASN A 22 -3.75 8.65 -11.56
C ASN A 22 -2.58 9.21 -12.39
N GLN A 23 -1.40 9.38 -11.79
CA GLN A 23 -0.25 10.03 -12.43
C GLN A 23 0.95 9.09 -12.59
N HIS A 24 0.98 7.99 -11.84
CA HIS A 24 2.12 7.08 -11.75
C HIS A 24 1.67 5.62 -11.79
N VAL A 25 2.56 4.74 -12.25
CA VAL A 25 2.36 3.30 -12.13
C VAL A 25 2.88 2.89 -10.77
N ILE A 26 1.98 2.39 -9.91
CA ILE A 26 2.29 2.01 -8.54
C ILE A 26 2.34 0.49 -8.45
N TYR A 27 3.46 -0.03 -7.94
CA TYR A 27 3.64 -1.41 -7.53
C TYR A 27 3.53 -1.48 -6.02
N GLY A 28 2.59 -2.26 -5.51
CA GLY A 28 2.38 -2.47 -4.09
C GLY A 28 3.01 -3.76 -3.62
N LEU A 29 3.70 -3.71 -2.48
CA LEU A 29 4.14 -4.88 -1.73
C LEU A 29 3.65 -4.74 -0.29
N ASP A 30 3.00 -5.77 0.23
CA ASP A 30 2.67 -5.83 1.65
C ASP A 30 2.77 -7.24 2.18
N ILE A 31 2.92 -7.34 3.50
CA ILE A 31 2.79 -8.60 4.20
C ILE A 31 1.33 -8.71 4.63
N HIS A 32 0.61 -9.66 4.06
CA HIS A 32 -0.71 -10.01 4.56
C HIS A 32 -0.55 -10.80 5.86
N GLN A 33 -0.65 -10.11 7.00
CA GLN A 33 -0.94 -10.77 8.27
C GLN A 33 -2.44 -11.04 8.31
N SER A 34 -2.82 -12.32 8.29
CA SER A 34 -4.19 -12.71 8.57
C SER A 34 -4.58 -12.20 9.95
N GLU A 35 -5.80 -11.70 10.09
CA GLU A 35 -6.30 -11.25 11.39
C GLU A 35 -6.18 -12.41 12.39
N ILE A 36 -5.37 -12.20 13.43
CA ILE A 36 -5.32 -13.12 14.56
C ILE A 36 -6.51 -12.74 15.43
N ALA A 37 -7.49 -13.62 15.53
CA ALA A 37 -8.63 -13.40 16.41
C ALA A 37 -8.15 -13.20 17.85
N GLY A 38 -8.35 -12.00 18.40
CA GLY A 38 -8.19 -11.73 19.84
C GLY A 38 -6.95 -10.94 20.27
N VAL A 39 -6.37 -10.11 19.40
CA VAL A 39 -5.54 -8.96 19.83
C VAL A 39 -6.25 -7.67 19.49
#